data_AF-A0AA96G708-F1
#
_entry.id   AF-A0AA96G708-F1
#
_cell.length_a   1.000
_cell.length_b   1.000
_cell.length_c   1.000
_cell.angle_alpha   90.00
_cell.angle_beta   90.00
_cell.angle_gamma   90.00
#
_symmetry.space_group_name_H-M   'P 1'
#
loop_
_entity.id
_entity.type
_entity.pdbx_description
1 polymer ?
#
loop_
_entity_poly.entity_id
_entity_poly.type
_entity_poly.pdbx_seq_one_letter_code
_entity_poly.pdbx_strand_id
1 'polypeptide(L)'
;MAAHATDFTWFGEGFADLAEAYCLTLVQGLSEEELLDRFAALPGRRVTGLRAVVEAWDAFEDGEDETLGDDGQDRVLIAVTRLDGWALAVEVNGYLGTTWKLLPGLAAGTRLVSHFRNVNAVDHFHWWEDGRTRLHFEPLFPSQRDGSDADAPGIPELLAHCGFRLADDDERPAGGLHTRAAFALAERLTDVRLTAGALEAAEYVLGYAPEP
;
A
#
# COMPACT_ATOMS: atom_id res chain seq x y z
N MET A 1 -17.78 13.72 -5.86
CA MET A 1 -18.12 12.33 -6.24
C MET A 1 -17.29 11.42 -5.34
N ALA A 2 -17.86 10.32 -4.85
CA ALA A 2 -17.11 9.36 -4.03
C ALA A 2 -16.21 8.49 -4.91
N ALA A 3 -15.01 8.16 -4.44
CA ALA A 3 -14.02 7.39 -5.19
C ALA A 3 -14.57 6.04 -5.68
N HIS A 4 -14.29 5.68 -6.93
CA HIS A 4 -14.65 4.40 -7.53
C HIS A 4 -13.46 3.84 -8.32
N ALA A 5 -13.38 2.51 -8.51
CA ALA A 5 -12.28 1.84 -9.21
C ALA A 5 -11.91 2.47 -10.57
N THR A 6 -12.88 3.01 -11.30
CA THR A 6 -12.65 3.66 -12.60
C THR A 6 -11.84 4.96 -12.51
N ASP A 7 -11.70 5.56 -11.34
CA ASP A 7 -10.91 6.78 -11.13
C ASP A 7 -9.39 6.50 -11.07
N PHE A 8 -9.00 5.23 -10.92
CA PHE A 8 -7.61 4.79 -10.72
C PHE A 8 -7.06 4.00 -11.91
N THR A 9 -7.56 4.23 -13.13
CA THR A 9 -7.02 3.57 -14.34
C THR A 9 -5.59 3.99 -14.64
N TRP A 10 -5.22 5.22 -14.28
CA TRP A 10 -3.90 5.80 -14.48
C TRP A 10 -2.77 4.96 -13.88
N PHE A 11 -3.01 4.19 -12.81
CA PHE A 11 -1.96 3.42 -12.14
C PHE A 11 -1.41 2.33 -13.05
N GLY A 12 -2.31 1.50 -13.62
CA GLY A 12 -1.90 0.47 -14.57
C GLY A 12 -1.48 1.00 -15.95
N GLU A 13 -1.94 2.19 -16.35
CA GLU A 13 -1.59 2.80 -17.63
C GLU A 13 -0.25 3.56 -17.59
N GLY A 14 0.04 4.22 -16.47
CA GLY A 14 1.21 5.09 -16.31
C GLY A 14 2.38 4.47 -15.54
N PHE A 15 2.13 3.42 -14.77
CA PHE A 15 3.09 2.74 -13.90
C PHE A 15 2.91 1.21 -13.99
N ALA A 16 2.93 0.66 -15.21
CA ALA A 16 2.63 -0.76 -15.45
C ALA A 16 3.53 -1.71 -14.65
N ASP A 17 4.83 -1.42 -14.55
CA ASP A 17 5.80 -2.24 -13.83
C ASP A 17 5.49 -2.27 -12.32
N LEU A 18 5.24 -1.10 -11.72
CA LEU A 18 4.79 -1.02 -10.32
C LEU A 18 3.43 -1.68 -10.11
N ALA A 19 2.52 -1.61 -11.08
CA ALA A 19 1.19 -2.22 -10.98
C ALA A 19 1.22 -3.76 -11.04
N GLU A 20 2.34 -4.36 -11.43
CA GLU A 20 2.54 -5.81 -11.38
C GLU A 20 2.81 -6.30 -9.94
N ALA A 21 3.64 -5.57 -9.19
CA ALA A 21 3.91 -5.87 -7.78
C ALA A 21 4.20 -4.61 -6.95
N TYR A 22 3.39 -4.37 -5.92
CA TYR A 22 3.54 -3.24 -5.01
C TYR A 22 2.89 -3.47 -3.65
N CYS A 23 3.30 -2.66 -2.67
CA CYS A 23 2.55 -2.40 -1.45
C CYS A 23 2.44 -0.90 -1.22
N LEU A 24 1.24 -0.39 -0.97
CA LEU A 24 1.00 0.99 -0.52
C LEU A 24 0.42 0.98 0.88
N THR A 25 1.09 1.63 1.83
CA THR A 25 0.65 1.70 3.22
C THR A 25 0.49 3.15 3.66
N LEU A 26 -0.74 3.55 3.94
CA LEU A 26 -1.11 4.85 4.52
C LEU A 26 -1.22 4.71 6.05
N VAL A 27 -0.48 5.52 6.80
CA VAL A 27 -0.56 5.58 8.27
C VAL A 27 -0.87 7.01 8.73
N GLN A 28 -1.92 7.17 9.53
CA GLN A 28 -2.44 8.48 9.88
C GLN A 28 -1.52 9.21 10.87
N GLY A 29 -1.31 10.50 10.64
CA GLY A 29 -0.71 11.41 11.62
C GLY A 29 0.79 11.26 11.86
N LEU A 30 1.46 10.31 11.20
CA LEU A 30 2.91 10.13 11.34
C LEU A 30 3.70 11.05 10.40
N SER A 31 4.94 11.38 10.79
CA SER A 31 5.96 11.88 9.87
C SER A 31 6.58 10.75 9.04
N GLU A 32 7.36 11.13 8.02
CA GLU A 32 8.14 10.18 7.23
C GLU A 32 9.12 9.40 8.11
N GLU A 33 9.83 10.12 9.00
CA GLU A 33 10.80 9.53 9.92
C GLU A 33 10.14 8.60 10.94
N GLU A 34 8.99 8.99 11.51
CA GLU A 34 8.25 8.14 12.45
C GLU A 34 7.77 6.84 11.79
N LEU A 35 7.34 6.89 10.53
CA LEU A 35 6.94 5.69 9.80
C LEU A 35 8.15 4.81 9.46
N LEU A 36 9.26 5.38 9.01
CA LEU A 36 10.52 4.65 8.80
C LEU A 36 11.00 3.96 10.09
N ASP A 37 10.94 4.65 11.22
CA ASP A 37 11.29 4.10 12.53
C ASP A 37 10.40 2.90 12.90
N ARG A 38 9.08 2.95 12.60
CA ARG A 38 8.18 1.80 12.83
C ARG A 38 8.49 0.60 11.94
N PHE A 39 9.06 0.82 10.76
CA PHE A 39 9.60 -0.25 9.91
C PHE A 39 11.01 -0.71 10.34
N ALA A 40 11.61 -0.07 11.35
CA ALA A 40 13.02 -0.23 11.70
C ALA A 40 13.96 0.01 10.49
N ALA A 41 13.54 0.91 9.60
CA ALA A 41 14.26 1.22 8.38
C ALA A 41 15.44 2.15 8.66
N LEU A 42 16.60 1.85 8.07
CA LEU A 42 17.69 2.82 8.02
C LEU A 42 17.30 3.94 7.06
N PRO A 43 17.35 5.22 7.47
CA PRO A 43 16.99 6.33 6.58
C PRO A 43 18.04 6.50 5.48
N GLY A 44 17.57 6.64 4.25
CA GLY A 44 18.37 6.83 3.05
C GLY A 44 18.30 8.26 2.52
N ARG A 45 18.67 8.41 1.23
CA ARG A 45 18.55 9.68 0.51
C ARG A 45 17.09 10.04 0.24
N ARG A 46 16.87 11.31 -0.14
CA ARG A 46 15.58 11.78 -0.66
C ARG A 46 15.56 11.72 -2.18
N VAL A 47 14.40 11.41 -2.75
CA VAL A 47 14.12 11.43 -4.20
C VAL A 47 12.79 12.13 -4.46
N THR A 48 12.60 12.70 -5.65
CA THR A 48 11.35 13.38 -6.02
C THR A 48 10.66 12.63 -7.15
N GLY A 49 9.39 12.27 -6.90
CA GLY A 49 8.53 11.60 -7.85
C GLY A 49 8.57 10.08 -7.77
N LEU A 50 7.44 9.45 -8.07
CA LEU A 50 7.26 8.00 -8.01
C LEU A 50 8.18 7.26 -8.99
N ARG A 51 8.50 7.85 -10.14
CA ARG A 51 9.48 7.25 -11.06
C ARG A 51 10.88 7.18 -10.46
N ALA A 52 11.30 8.21 -9.74
CA ALA A 52 12.59 8.19 -9.05
C ALA A 52 12.63 7.16 -7.90
N VAL A 53 11.47 6.82 -7.32
CA VAL A 53 11.35 5.70 -6.37
C VAL A 53 11.53 4.36 -7.07
N VAL A 54 10.93 4.15 -8.25
CA VAL A 54 11.13 2.94 -9.06
C VAL A 54 12.60 2.79 -9.47
N GLU A 55 13.20 3.86 -10.00
CA GLU A 55 14.63 3.87 -10.37
C GLU A 55 15.54 3.57 -9.15
N ALA A 56 15.18 4.05 -7.97
CA ALA A 56 15.91 3.76 -6.74
C ALA A 56 15.78 2.29 -6.32
N TRP A 57 14.61 1.68 -6.55
CA TRP A 57 14.41 0.26 -6.31
C TRP A 57 15.19 -0.61 -7.29
N ASP A 58 15.18 -0.29 -8.59
CA ASP A 58 15.97 -1.01 -9.60
C ASP A 58 17.46 -1.02 -9.23
N ALA A 59 18.02 0.16 -8.88
CA ALA A 59 19.42 0.28 -8.45
C ALA A 59 19.71 -0.49 -7.15
N PHE A 60 18.74 -0.57 -6.24
CA PHE A 60 18.86 -1.36 -5.01
C PHE A 60 18.85 -2.87 -5.31
N GLU A 61 17.94 -3.34 -6.17
CA GLU A 61 17.84 -4.75 -6.58
C GLU A 61 19.12 -5.23 -7.30
N ASP A 62 19.68 -4.39 -8.17
CA ASP A 62 20.93 -4.67 -8.89
C ASP A 62 22.19 -4.59 -8.00
N GLY A 63 22.04 -4.19 -6.72
CA GLY A 63 23.15 -4.05 -5.77
C GLY A 63 24.04 -2.83 -6.04
N GLU A 64 23.53 -1.85 -6.80
CA GLU A 64 24.24 -0.61 -7.14
C GLU A 64 24.02 0.50 -6.09
N ASP A 65 23.13 0.30 -5.10
CA ASP A 65 22.89 1.26 -4.03
C ASP A 65 23.96 1.18 -2.93
N GLU A 66 25.02 1.98 -3.09
CA GLU A 66 26.15 2.08 -2.15
C GLU A 66 25.79 2.65 -0.76
N THR A 67 24.55 3.10 -0.53
CA THR A 67 24.14 3.65 0.78
C THR A 67 24.10 2.59 1.88
N LEU A 68 23.95 1.33 1.51
CA LEU A 68 24.00 0.20 2.43
C LEU A 68 25.39 -0.42 2.38
N GLY A 69 26.14 -0.28 3.47
CA GLY A 69 27.31 -1.13 3.69
C GLY A 69 26.90 -2.59 3.85
N ASP A 70 27.82 -3.51 3.63
CA ASP A 70 27.60 -4.94 3.88
C ASP A 70 27.60 -5.22 5.41
N ASP A 71 26.41 -5.28 5.99
CA ASP A 71 26.19 -5.72 7.38
C ASP A 71 25.61 -7.14 7.47
N GLY A 72 25.49 -7.83 6.33
CA GLY A 72 24.91 -9.17 6.21
C GLY A 72 23.42 -9.27 6.53
N GLN A 73 22.68 -8.15 6.63
CA GLN A 73 21.23 -8.17 6.79
C GLN A 73 20.51 -8.01 5.47
N ASP A 74 19.60 -8.94 5.16
CA ASP A 74 18.67 -8.77 4.04
C ASP A 74 17.69 -7.63 4.36
N ARG A 75 17.50 -6.74 3.38
CA ARG A 75 16.69 -5.53 3.50
C ARG A 75 15.76 -5.39 2.32
N VAL A 76 14.71 -4.62 2.53
CA VAL A 76 13.80 -4.17 1.48
C VAL A 76 13.75 -2.65 1.46
N LEU A 77 13.68 -2.09 0.26
CA LEU A 77 13.55 -0.64 0.06
C LEU A 77 12.09 -0.22 0.21
N ILE A 78 11.88 0.79 1.04
CA ILE A 78 10.60 1.50 1.17
C ILE A 78 10.82 2.99 0.91
N ALA A 79 9.87 3.66 0.28
CA ALA A 79 9.91 5.10 0.06
C ALA A 79 8.73 5.76 0.77
N VAL A 80 9.03 6.72 1.66
CA VAL A 80 8.01 7.34 2.51
C VAL A 80 7.82 8.82 2.16
N THR A 81 6.57 9.24 2.00
CA THR A 81 6.20 10.65 1.81
C THR A 81 4.99 11.01 2.68
N ARG A 82 4.66 12.30 2.79
CA ARG A 82 3.45 12.78 3.47
C ARG A 82 2.44 13.36 2.50
N LEU A 83 1.19 12.95 2.68
CA LEU A 83 0.04 13.41 1.90
C LEU A 83 -1.17 13.58 2.83
N ASP A 84 -1.76 14.78 2.84
CA ASP A 84 -3.06 15.06 3.49
C ASP A 84 -3.20 14.56 4.95
N GLY A 85 -2.13 14.68 5.74
CA GLY A 85 -2.13 14.26 7.15
C GLY A 85 -1.84 12.77 7.37
N TRP A 86 -1.44 12.05 6.32
CA TRP A 86 -1.01 10.66 6.34
C TRP A 86 0.44 10.54 5.85
N ALA A 87 1.17 9.59 6.40
CA ALA A 87 2.42 9.10 5.82
C ALA A 87 2.08 7.94 4.88
N LEU A 88 2.58 7.99 3.65
CA LEU A 88 2.47 6.94 2.65
C LEU A 88 3.83 6.26 2.50
N ALA A 89 3.90 4.97 2.81
CA ALA A 89 5.00 4.11 2.38
C ALA A 89 4.63 3.44 1.04
N VAL A 90 5.57 3.54 0.10
CA VAL A 90 5.54 2.89 -1.21
C VAL A 90 6.62 1.82 -1.22
N GLU A 91 6.23 0.58 -1.50
CA GLU A 91 7.15 -0.54 -1.69
C GLU A 91 6.99 -1.06 -3.11
N VAL A 92 8.04 -0.97 -3.91
CA VAL A 92 8.11 -1.57 -5.26
C VAL A 92 8.46 -3.04 -5.07
N ASN A 93 7.62 -3.95 -5.56
CA ASN A 93 7.74 -5.39 -5.31
C ASN A 93 7.89 -5.79 -3.82
N GLY A 94 7.46 -4.91 -2.90
CA GLY A 94 7.57 -5.12 -1.46
C GLY A 94 6.26 -5.58 -0.83
N TYR A 95 6.31 -6.01 0.42
CA TYR A 95 5.19 -6.67 1.10
C TYR A 95 5.10 -6.39 2.60
N LEU A 96 5.97 -5.53 3.18
CA LEU A 96 6.04 -5.32 4.62
C LEU A 96 4.72 -4.84 5.22
N GLY A 97 4.04 -3.95 4.50
CA GLY A 97 2.71 -3.44 4.81
C GLY A 97 1.58 -4.48 4.79
N THR A 98 1.85 -5.76 4.49
CA THR A 98 0.89 -6.87 4.60
C THR A 98 1.23 -7.84 5.73
N THR A 99 2.41 -7.69 6.35
CA THR A 99 2.89 -8.68 7.31
C THR A 99 2.19 -8.54 8.66
N TRP A 100 1.56 -9.62 9.11
CA TRP A 100 0.92 -9.69 10.44
C TRP A 100 1.88 -9.43 11.61
N LYS A 101 3.19 -9.58 11.38
CA LYS A 101 4.25 -9.26 12.33
C LYS A 101 4.43 -7.75 12.52
N LEU A 102 4.35 -6.96 11.45
CA LEU A 102 4.61 -5.51 11.49
C LEU A 102 3.32 -4.69 11.66
N LEU A 103 2.22 -5.11 11.06
CA LEU A 103 0.95 -4.38 11.02
C LEU A 103 0.46 -3.87 12.40
N PRO A 104 0.51 -4.66 13.51
CA PRO A 104 0.12 -4.16 14.82
C PRO A 104 0.97 -2.96 15.30
N GLY A 105 2.29 -3.01 15.05
CA GLY A 105 3.21 -1.94 15.42
C GLY A 105 3.06 -0.71 14.52
N LEU A 106 2.91 -0.93 13.22
CA LEU A 106 2.65 0.15 12.25
C LEU A 106 1.35 0.89 12.57
N ALA A 107 0.31 0.20 13.04
CA ALA A 107 -0.99 0.78 13.38
C ALA A 107 -1.14 1.19 14.85
N ALA A 108 -0.12 1.04 15.71
CA ALA A 108 -0.23 1.33 17.14
C ALA A 108 -0.57 2.81 17.39
N GLY A 109 -1.64 3.07 18.15
CA GLY A 109 -2.12 4.43 18.47
C GLY A 109 -2.60 5.24 17.26
N THR A 110 -2.83 4.62 16.10
CA THR A 110 -3.23 5.32 14.88
C THR A 110 -4.11 4.45 13.98
N ARG A 111 -4.49 4.96 12.81
CA ARG A 111 -5.16 4.23 11.74
C ARG A 111 -4.16 3.91 10.63
N LEU A 112 -4.27 2.71 10.08
CA LEU A 112 -3.49 2.25 8.92
C LEU A 112 -4.41 1.66 7.88
N VAL A 113 -4.15 1.98 6.61
CA VAL A 113 -4.73 1.32 5.45
C VAL A 113 -3.61 0.87 4.54
N SER A 114 -3.56 -0.41 4.22
CA SER A 114 -2.56 -0.98 3.31
C SER A 114 -3.23 -1.80 2.22
N HIS A 115 -2.72 -1.71 1.00
CA HIS A 115 -3.10 -2.61 -0.06
C HIS A 115 -1.91 -3.01 -0.92
N PHE A 116 -1.95 -4.26 -1.35
CA PHE A 116 -0.83 -4.95 -1.95
C PHE A 116 -1.29 -5.84 -3.09
N ARG A 117 -0.37 -6.05 -4.03
CA ARG A 117 -0.46 -7.09 -5.05
C ARG A 117 0.94 -7.58 -5.38
N ASN A 118 1.10 -8.87 -5.67
CA ASN A 118 2.34 -9.41 -6.24
C ASN A 118 2.19 -9.90 -7.69
N VAL A 119 3.32 -10.32 -8.27
CA VAL A 119 3.44 -10.88 -9.63
C VAL A 119 2.54 -12.10 -9.88
N ASN A 120 2.14 -12.83 -8.84
CA ASN A 120 1.24 -13.97 -8.94
C ASN A 120 -0.25 -13.56 -8.90
N ALA A 121 -0.53 -12.26 -8.86
CA ALA A 121 -1.86 -11.67 -8.66
C ALA A 121 -2.53 -12.15 -7.36
N VAL A 122 -1.73 -12.35 -6.31
CA VAL A 122 -2.23 -12.44 -4.94
C VAL A 122 -2.25 -11.02 -4.38
N ASP A 123 -3.39 -10.66 -3.81
CA ASP A 123 -3.68 -9.30 -3.37
C ASP A 123 -4.12 -9.32 -1.90
N HIS A 124 -3.81 -8.27 -1.15
CA HIS A 124 -4.34 -8.10 0.20
C HIS A 124 -4.77 -6.65 0.44
N PHE A 125 -5.85 -6.48 1.18
CA PHE A 125 -6.28 -5.20 1.72
C PHE A 125 -6.33 -5.29 3.24
N HIS A 126 -5.79 -4.30 3.92
CA HIS A 126 -5.74 -4.21 5.37
C HIS A 126 -6.25 -2.85 5.82
N TRP A 127 -7.19 -2.83 6.76
CA TRP A 127 -7.54 -1.66 7.56
C TRP A 127 -7.36 -2.01 9.02
N TRP A 128 -6.50 -1.23 9.68
CA TRP A 128 -6.16 -1.37 11.10
C TRP A 128 -6.42 -0.09 11.85
N GLU A 129 -6.76 -0.23 13.13
CA GLU A 129 -6.89 0.89 14.06
C GLU A 129 -6.39 0.45 15.43
N ASP A 130 -5.48 1.24 16.01
CA ASP A 130 -4.85 0.99 17.30
C ASP A 130 -4.27 -0.43 17.44
N GLY A 131 -3.49 -0.84 16.44
CA GLY A 131 -2.85 -2.15 16.39
C GLY A 131 -3.80 -3.35 16.26
N ARG A 132 -5.07 -3.12 15.90
CA ARG A 132 -6.08 -4.18 15.70
C ARG A 132 -6.68 -4.15 14.30
N THR A 133 -6.93 -5.32 13.74
CA THR A 133 -7.56 -5.48 12.42
C THR A 133 -9.04 -5.11 12.48
N ARG A 134 -9.41 -4.11 11.68
CA ARG A 134 -10.79 -3.70 11.46
C ARG A 134 -11.38 -4.49 10.29
N LEU A 135 -10.65 -4.53 9.17
CA LEU A 135 -11.04 -5.27 7.97
C LEU A 135 -9.79 -5.82 7.28
N HIS A 136 -9.83 -7.07 6.87
CA HIS A 136 -8.85 -7.69 5.97
C HIS A 136 -9.55 -8.63 4.99
N PHE A 137 -9.09 -8.64 3.74
CA PHE A 137 -9.55 -9.54 2.69
C PHE A 137 -8.58 -9.53 1.51
N GLU A 138 -8.70 -10.53 0.64
CA GLU A 138 -8.08 -10.50 -0.70
C GLU A 138 -9.02 -9.77 -1.68
N PRO A 139 -8.60 -8.68 -2.35
CA PRO A 139 -9.38 -7.96 -3.36
C PRO A 139 -10.08 -8.81 -4.43
N LEU A 140 -9.51 -9.97 -4.78
CA LEU A 140 -10.11 -10.91 -5.72
C LEU A 140 -11.30 -11.69 -5.11
N PHE A 141 -11.30 -11.88 -3.79
CA PHE A 141 -12.32 -12.59 -3.02
C PHE A 141 -12.90 -11.69 -1.91
N PRO A 142 -13.52 -10.54 -2.24
CA PRO A 142 -13.95 -9.54 -1.24
C PRO A 142 -15.08 -10.03 -0.31
N SER A 143 -15.72 -11.14 -0.65
CA SER A 143 -16.69 -11.82 0.23
C SER A 143 -16.01 -12.60 1.35
N GLN A 144 -14.75 -13.02 1.18
CA GLN A 144 -13.93 -13.72 2.17
C GLN A 144 -13.11 -12.68 2.96
N ARG A 145 -13.74 -12.14 4.01
CA ARG A 145 -13.20 -11.05 4.80
C ARG A 145 -13.20 -11.39 6.29
N ASP A 146 -12.24 -10.83 7.01
CA ASP A 146 -12.08 -10.96 8.45
C ASP A 146 -11.75 -9.61 9.12
N GLY A 147 -11.67 -9.60 10.44
CA GLY A 147 -11.50 -8.39 11.25
C GLY A 147 -12.77 -8.01 12.02
N SER A 148 -12.61 -7.08 12.95
CA SER A 148 -13.68 -6.69 13.89
C SER A 148 -14.90 -6.04 13.21
N ASP A 149 -14.74 -5.45 12.03
CA ASP A 149 -15.80 -4.81 11.25
C ASP A 149 -16.21 -5.63 10.02
N ALA A 150 -15.65 -6.82 9.78
CA ALA A 150 -15.91 -7.62 8.58
C ALA A 150 -17.41 -7.81 8.29
N ASP A 151 -18.21 -8.06 9.33
CA ASP A 151 -19.65 -8.29 9.24
C ASP A 151 -20.50 -7.04 9.54
N ALA A 152 -19.87 -5.87 9.65
CA ALA A 152 -20.62 -4.64 9.89
C ALA A 152 -21.56 -4.36 8.70
N PRO A 153 -22.85 -4.02 8.95
CA PRO A 153 -23.88 -3.93 7.89
C PRO A 153 -23.65 -2.89 6.78
N GLY A 154 -22.59 -2.08 6.85
CA GLY A 154 -22.26 -1.10 5.80
C GLY A 154 -21.02 -1.47 4.98
N ILE A 155 -20.29 -2.53 5.35
CA ILE A 155 -19.06 -2.95 4.66
C ILE A 155 -19.36 -3.54 3.28
N PRO A 156 -20.33 -4.46 3.10
CA PRO A 156 -20.68 -4.96 1.76
C PRO A 156 -21.04 -3.83 0.80
N GLU A 157 -21.85 -2.87 1.25
CA GLU A 157 -22.24 -1.71 0.47
C GLU A 157 -21.02 -0.85 0.15
N LEU A 158 -20.16 -0.55 1.13
CA LEU A 158 -18.94 0.23 0.90
C LEU A 158 -18.07 -0.41 -0.18
N LEU A 159 -17.81 -1.72 -0.08
CA LEU A 159 -17.02 -2.47 -1.05
C LEU A 159 -17.65 -2.42 -2.46
N ALA A 160 -18.96 -2.68 -2.55
CA ALA A 160 -19.68 -2.60 -3.82
C ALA A 160 -19.59 -1.20 -4.45
N HIS A 161 -19.74 -0.14 -3.65
CA HIS A 161 -19.61 1.23 -4.13
C HIS A 161 -18.18 1.62 -4.54
N CYS A 162 -17.16 0.90 -4.10
CA CYS A 162 -15.77 1.06 -4.59
C CYS A 162 -15.54 0.32 -5.92
N GLY A 163 -16.42 -0.59 -6.31
CA GLY A 163 -16.31 -1.39 -7.52
C GLY A 163 -15.93 -2.86 -7.27
N PHE A 164 -15.91 -3.32 -6.02
CA PHE A 164 -15.76 -4.76 -5.73
C PHE A 164 -17.02 -5.54 -6.13
N ARG A 165 -16.82 -6.78 -6.60
CA ARG A 165 -17.90 -7.73 -6.86
C ARG A 165 -17.97 -8.75 -5.74
N LEU A 166 -19.06 -8.74 -4.99
CA LEU A 166 -19.30 -9.62 -3.83
C LEU A 166 -20.08 -10.90 -4.19
N ALA A 167 -20.38 -11.12 -5.47
CA ALA A 167 -21.09 -12.32 -5.89
C ALA A 167 -20.16 -13.55 -5.81
N ASP A 168 -20.68 -14.67 -5.31
CA ASP A 168 -19.99 -15.97 -5.23
C ASP A 168 -19.80 -16.66 -6.60
N ASP A 169 -19.79 -15.89 -7.69
CA ASP A 169 -19.61 -16.47 -9.02
C ASP A 169 -18.12 -16.77 -9.18
N ASP A 170 -17.79 -18.05 -9.41
CA ASP A 170 -16.42 -18.57 -9.60
C ASP A 170 -15.69 -17.94 -10.82
N GLU A 171 -16.39 -17.08 -11.58
CA GLU A 171 -15.83 -16.33 -12.69
C GLU A 171 -15.01 -15.14 -12.19
N ARG A 172 -13.67 -15.25 -12.35
CA ARG A 172 -12.76 -14.11 -12.22
C ARG A 172 -13.32 -12.92 -13.01
N PRO A 173 -13.50 -11.74 -12.39
CA PRO A 173 -14.13 -10.61 -13.06
C PRO A 173 -13.39 -10.26 -14.36
N ALA A 174 -14.07 -10.40 -15.50
CA ALA A 174 -13.59 -9.86 -16.76
C ALA A 174 -13.39 -8.34 -16.60
N GLY A 175 -12.15 -7.86 -16.75
CA GLY A 175 -11.80 -6.44 -16.64
C GLY A 175 -11.06 -5.98 -15.38
N GLY A 176 -10.70 -6.89 -14.44
CA GLY A 176 -9.61 -6.66 -13.48
C GLY A 176 -9.66 -5.36 -12.66
N LEU A 177 -10.84 -4.97 -12.16
CA LEU A 177 -10.99 -3.72 -11.40
C LEU A 177 -10.63 -3.85 -9.91
N HIS A 178 -10.39 -5.06 -9.39
CA HIS A 178 -10.17 -5.31 -7.95
C HIS A 178 -9.00 -4.49 -7.37
N THR A 179 -7.86 -4.44 -8.08
CA THR A 179 -6.71 -3.61 -7.64
C THR A 179 -7.11 -2.13 -7.57
N ARG A 180 -7.87 -1.63 -8.55
CA ARG A 180 -8.32 -0.22 -8.56
C ARG A 180 -9.42 0.05 -7.53
N ALA A 181 -10.24 -0.95 -7.21
CA ALA A 181 -11.23 -0.87 -6.14
C ALA A 181 -10.55 -0.79 -4.76
N ALA A 182 -9.38 -1.39 -4.59
CA ALA A 182 -8.55 -1.20 -3.39
C ALA A 182 -8.11 0.26 -3.21
N PHE A 183 -7.65 0.93 -4.27
CA PHE A 183 -7.36 2.38 -4.22
C PHE A 183 -8.61 3.19 -3.83
N ALA A 184 -9.76 2.89 -4.44
CA ALA A 184 -11.01 3.58 -4.12
C ALA A 184 -11.43 3.38 -2.66
N LEU A 185 -11.25 2.17 -2.12
CA LEU A 185 -11.52 1.88 -0.71
C LEU A 185 -10.53 2.61 0.21
N ALA A 186 -9.25 2.65 -0.15
CA ALA A 186 -8.25 3.39 0.60
C ALA A 186 -8.60 4.88 0.66
N GLU A 187 -8.97 5.51 -0.47
CA GLU A 187 -9.42 6.91 -0.48
C GLU A 187 -10.64 7.11 0.42
N ARG A 188 -11.64 6.21 0.39
CA ARG A 188 -12.84 6.35 1.23
C ARG A 188 -12.61 6.17 2.73
N LEU A 189 -11.59 5.41 3.12
CA LEU A 189 -11.27 5.18 4.54
C LEU A 189 -10.33 6.25 5.12
N THR A 190 -9.61 6.96 4.26
CA THR A 190 -8.53 7.88 4.65
C THR A 190 -8.78 9.33 4.25
N ASP A 191 -9.70 9.57 3.31
CA ASP A 191 -9.90 10.81 2.55
C ASP A 191 -8.65 11.27 1.76
N VAL A 192 -7.63 10.40 1.60
CA VAL A 192 -6.42 10.67 0.83
C VAL A 192 -6.60 10.22 -0.61
N ARG A 193 -6.52 11.16 -1.54
CA ARG A 193 -6.66 10.88 -2.97
C ARG A 193 -5.31 10.71 -3.65
N LEU A 194 -4.96 9.47 -3.97
CA LEU A 194 -3.76 9.18 -4.74
C LEU A 194 -3.99 9.46 -6.23
N THR A 195 -3.11 10.28 -6.82
CA THR A 195 -3.10 10.57 -8.26
C THR A 195 -1.67 10.51 -8.78
N ALA A 196 -1.52 10.21 -10.08
CA ALA A 196 -0.20 10.25 -10.74
C ALA A 196 0.51 11.58 -10.49
N GLY A 197 -0.19 12.72 -10.64
CA GLY A 197 0.41 14.04 -10.45
C GLY A 197 0.87 14.30 -9.02
N ALA A 198 0.11 13.85 -8.02
CA ALA A 198 0.49 14.01 -6.62
C ALA A 198 1.72 13.15 -6.26
N LEU A 199 1.76 11.90 -6.71
CA LEU A 199 2.89 10.99 -6.46
C LEU A 199 4.15 11.41 -7.21
N GLU A 200 4.02 11.99 -8.41
CA GLU A 200 5.18 12.52 -9.15
C GLU A 200 5.69 13.85 -8.61
N ALA A 201 4.85 14.63 -7.93
CA ALA A 201 5.26 15.88 -7.31
C ALA A 201 5.82 15.69 -5.88
N ALA A 202 5.59 14.53 -5.26
CA ALA A 202 5.99 14.26 -3.89
C ALA A 202 7.51 14.06 -3.75
N GLU A 203 8.06 14.53 -2.63
CA GLU A 203 9.40 14.14 -2.18
C GLU A 203 9.26 12.91 -1.27
N TYR A 204 10.11 11.92 -1.48
CA TYR A 204 10.17 10.69 -0.73
C TYR A 204 11.48 10.59 0.02
N VAL A 205 11.43 10.11 1.26
CA VAL A 205 12.59 9.62 2.00
C VAL A 205 12.70 8.13 1.75
N LEU A 206 13.81 7.68 1.17
CA LEU A 206 14.08 6.25 1.04
C LEU A 206 14.43 5.67 2.42
N GLY A 207 14.11 4.41 2.63
CA GLY A 207 14.49 3.67 3.82
C GLY A 207 14.70 2.20 3.51
N TYR A 208 15.57 1.57 4.30
CA TYR A 208 15.97 0.18 4.11
C TYR A 208 15.61 -0.64 5.36
N ALA A 209 14.44 -1.26 5.29
CA ALA A 209 13.87 -2.04 6.38
C ALA A 209 14.42 -3.47 6.37
N PRO A 210 14.68 -4.09 7.53
CA PRO A 210 15.09 -5.49 7.58
C PRO A 210 13.98 -6.40 7.06
N GLU A 211 14.35 -7.47 6.34
CA GLU A 211 13.40 -8.50 5.98
C GLU A 211 12.93 -9.26 7.26
N PRO A 212 11.62 -9.53 7.42
CA PRO A 212 11.06 -10.09 8.67
C PRO A 212 11.46 -11.52 9.03
#